data_AF-A0A250X9A9-F1
#
_entry.id   AF-A0A250X9A9-F1
#
_cell.length_a   1.000
_cell.length_b   1.000
_cell.length_c   1.000
_cell.angle_alpha   90.00
_cell.angle_beta   90.00
_cell.angle_gamma   90.00
#
_symmetry.space_group_name_H-M   'P 1'
#
loop_
_entity.id
_entity.type
_entity.pdbx_description
1 polymer ?
#
loop_
_entity_poly.entity_id
_entity_poly.type
_entity_poly.pdbx_seq_one_letter_code
_entity_poly.pdbx_strand_id
1 'polypeptide(L)'
;MEPYSLKSLERLERSLLNNEALSLLDICSLLELYQIYPESAKPDIVCKVLLLSIMHLPKPDLKACIHLLTERIQNDDNVSRIIQLANYLETTRFSDFWAHASSCNHLLTSVPGFFAAVRENILILLGITFQRIQKDVLANYLNLDGPLLDALVKEKGFASVLVPSGQLIVLPKNENNQMVVKRTQEVIRMEQVAPVLRSVTVGFY
;
A
#
# COMPACT_ATOMS: atom_id res chain seq x y z
N MET A 1 29.80 -13.12 -8.61
CA MET A 1 29.65 -11.66 -8.50
C MET A 1 29.12 -11.39 -7.10
N GLU A 2 29.85 -10.67 -6.26
CA GLU A 2 29.39 -10.38 -4.90
C GLU A 2 28.12 -9.52 -4.97
N PRO A 3 26.98 -10.00 -4.44
CA PRO A 3 25.71 -9.28 -4.52
C PRO A 3 25.79 -7.91 -3.86
N TYR A 4 26.63 -7.78 -2.81
CA TYR A 4 26.80 -6.57 -2.00
C TYR A 4 28.05 -5.77 -2.37
N SER A 5 28.17 -5.35 -3.64
CA SER A 5 29.29 -4.52 -4.08
C SER A 5 28.86 -3.08 -4.35
N LEU A 6 29.78 -2.12 -4.20
CA LEU A 6 29.55 -0.72 -4.59
C LEU A 6 29.14 -0.58 -6.07
N LYS A 7 29.63 -1.48 -6.93
CA LYS A 7 29.23 -1.54 -8.35
C LYS A 7 27.77 -1.96 -8.52
N SER A 8 27.25 -2.84 -7.66
CA SER A 8 25.84 -3.22 -7.64
C SER A 8 24.97 -2.02 -7.24
N LEU A 9 25.42 -1.24 -6.25
CA LEU A 9 24.74 -0.02 -5.82
C LEU A 9 24.66 1.00 -6.96
N GLU A 10 25.79 1.36 -7.57
CA GLU A 10 25.83 2.32 -8.69
C GLU A 10 24.96 1.87 -9.87
N ARG A 11 24.89 0.56 -10.13
CA ARG A 11 24.01 0.01 -11.18
C ARG A 11 22.54 0.26 -10.85
N LEU A 12 22.10 -0.05 -9.63
CA LEU A 12 20.72 0.17 -9.20
C LEU A 12 20.35 1.66 -9.17
N GLU A 13 21.27 2.52 -8.71
CA GLU A 13 21.10 3.97 -8.76
C GLU A 13 20.89 4.47 -10.21
N ARG A 14 21.69 3.97 -11.16
CA ARG A 14 21.55 4.35 -12.58
C ARG A 14 20.23 3.89 -13.18
N SER A 15 19.81 2.65 -12.92
CA SER A 15 18.50 2.15 -13.36
C SER A 15 17.35 3.02 -12.81
N LEU A 16 17.45 3.41 -11.54
CA LEU A 16 16.48 4.32 -10.91
C LEU A 16 16.48 5.72 -11.54
N LEU A 17 17.65 6.28 -11.85
CA LEU A 17 17.77 7.57 -12.52
C LEU A 17 17.22 7.56 -13.95
N ASN A 18 17.34 6.42 -14.63
CA ASN A 18 16.80 6.19 -15.96
C ASN A 18 15.28 5.90 -15.96
N ASN A 19 14.62 5.91 -14.80
CA ASN A 19 13.22 5.53 -14.63
C ASN A 19 12.91 4.11 -15.15
N GLU A 20 13.85 3.18 -15.02
CA GLU A 20 13.59 1.78 -15.29
C GLU A 20 12.65 1.21 -14.22
N ALA A 21 11.76 0.30 -14.62
CA ALA A 21 10.83 -0.35 -13.70
C ALA A 21 11.60 -1.27 -12.75
N LEU A 22 11.85 -0.79 -11.53
CA LEU A 22 12.48 -1.57 -10.47
C LEU A 22 11.47 -2.50 -9.81
N SER A 23 11.90 -3.72 -9.50
CA SER A 23 11.11 -4.62 -8.68
C SER A 23 11.22 -4.25 -7.20
N LEU A 24 10.29 -4.75 -6.37
CA LEU A 24 10.38 -4.60 -4.92
C LEU A 24 11.68 -5.15 -4.33
N LEU A 25 12.20 -6.22 -4.93
CA LEU A 25 13.47 -6.82 -4.51
C LEU A 25 14.64 -5.86 -4.77
N ASP A 26 14.62 -5.14 -5.90
CA ASP A 26 15.66 -4.17 -6.24
C ASP A 26 15.61 -2.95 -5.30
N ILE A 27 14.40 -2.50 -4.94
CA ILE A 27 14.17 -1.43 -3.96
C ILE A 27 14.76 -1.81 -2.59
N CYS A 28 14.42 -3.00 -2.07
CA CYS A 28 14.95 -3.46 -0.78
C CYS A 28 16.47 -3.63 -0.84
N SER A 29 17.00 -4.22 -1.91
CA SER A 29 18.44 -4.43 -2.08
C SER A 29 19.20 -3.11 -2.09
N LEU A 30 18.67 -2.06 -2.72
CA LEU A 30 19.27 -0.73 -2.72
C LEU A 30 19.32 -0.14 -1.30
N LEU A 31 18.22 -0.24 -0.55
CA LEU A 31 18.16 0.26 0.83
C LEU A 31 19.11 -0.52 1.77
N GLU A 32 19.19 -1.84 1.62
CA GLU A 32 20.15 -2.68 2.34
C GLU A 32 21.60 -2.28 2.04
N LEU A 33 21.92 -2.00 0.77
CA LEU A 33 23.26 -1.52 0.38
C LEU A 33 23.58 -0.15 1.01
N TYR A 34 22.60 0.74 1.18
CA TYR A 34 22.78 1.99 1.91
C TYR A 34 22.97 1.80 3.41
N GLN A 35 22.46 0.73 4.02
CA GLN A 35 22.82 0.38 5.40
C GLN A 35 24.28 -0.06 5.51
N ILE A 36 24.78 -0.81 4.53
CA ILE A 36 26.17 -1.29 4.48
C ILE A 36 27.13 -0.12 4.19
N TYR A 37 26.74 0.80 3.30
CA TYR A 37 27.55 1.94 2.86
C TYR A 37 26.84 3.28 3.11
N PRO A 38 26.72 3.73 4.38
CA PRO A 38 25.95 4.92 4.73
C PRO A 38 26.52 6.21 4.12
N GLU A 39 27.83 6.30 3.90
CA GLU A 39 28.48 7.46 3.27
C GLU A 39 28.10 7.65 1.80
N SER A 40 27.66 6.57 1.13
CA SER A 40 27.23 6.59 -0.26
C SER A 40 25.75 6.94 -0.42
N ALA A 41 25.01 7.06 0.68
CA ALA A 41 23.56 7.23 0.64
C ALA A 41 23.17 8.64 0.21
N LYS A 42 22.34 8.72 -0.84
CA LYS A 42 21.89 9.99 -1.44
C LYS A 42 20.41 10.22 -1.12
N PRO A 43 20.05 11.31 -0.43
CA PRO A 43 18.65 11.60 -0.09
C PRO A 43 17.71 11.63 -1.29
N ASP A 44 18.17 12.15 -2.44
CA ASP A 44 17.37 12.21 -3.67
C ASP A 44 16.97 10.83 -4.21
N ILE A 45 17.88 9.86 -4.10
CA ILE A 45 17.62 8.47 -4.53
C ILE A 45 16.67 7.82 -3.55
N VAL A 46 16.87 8.02 -2.24
CA VAL A 46 15.96 7.53 -1.21
C VAL A 46 14.55 8.08 -1.40
N CYS A 47 14.40 9.37 -1.70
CA CYS A 47 13.11 9.98 -2.01
C CYS A 47 12.40 9.23 -3.15
N LYS A 48 13.09 9.00 -4.27
CA LYS A 48 12.54 8.25 -5.41
C LYS A 48 12.18 6.81 -5.05
N VAL A 49 13.04 6.13 -4.29
CA VAL A 49 12.78 4.76 -3.83
C VAL A 49 11.51 4.72 -2.98
N LEU A 50 11.36 5.62 -2.01
CA LEU A 50 10.17 5.71 -1.17
C LEU A 50 8.90 6.01 -1.98
N LEU A 51 8.99 6.90 -2.98
CA LEU A 51 7.87 7.19 -3.88
C LEU A 51 7.46 5.95 -4.69
N LEU A 52 8.43 5.19 -5.22
CA LEU A 52 8.17 3.92 -5.89
C LEU A 52 7.53 2.91 -4.93
N SER A 53 8.01 2.80 -3.69
CA SER A 53 7.40 1.95 -2.67
C SER A 53 5.94 2.32 -2.38
N ILE A 54 5.62 3.61 -2.31
CA ILE A 54 4.24 4.10 -2.16
C ILE A 54 3.36 3.69 -3.35
N MET A 55 3.89 3.74 -4.58
CA MET A 55 3.15 3.32 -5.77
C MET A 55 2.78 1.83 -5.74
N HIS A 56 3.57 0.98 -5.09
CA HIS A 56 3.33 -0.45 -4.98
C HIS A 56 2.40 -0.85 -3.81
N LEU A 57 1.90 0.10 -3.00
CA LEU A 57 0.88 -0.20 -1.99
C LEU A 57 -0.33 -0.92 -2.62
N PRO A 58 -1.05 -1.79 -1.89
CA PRO A 58 -0.96 -2.08 -0.45
C PRO A 58 0.09 -3.14 -0.06
N LYS A 59 0.88 -3.66 -1.00
CA LYS A 59 1.89 -4.72 -0.74
C LYS A 59 3.29 -4.30 -1.21
N PRO A 60 3.90 -3.30 -0.55
CA PRO A 60 5.12 -3.60 0.19
C PRO A 60 5.09 -3.06 1.64
N ASP A 61 5.88 -3.66 2.53
CA ASP A 61 6.15 -3.11 3.87
C ASP A 61 6.98 -1.82 3.74
N LEU A 62 6.31 -0.73 3.39
CA LEU A 62 6.87 0.61 3.34
C LEU A 62 7.53 0.98 4.67
N LYS A 63 6.95 0.50 5.78
CA LYS A 63 7.57 0.55 7.10
C LYS A 63 8.92 -0.13 7.12
N ALA A 64 9.06 -1.35 6.60
CA ALA A 64 10.36 -2.02 6.55
C ALA A 64 11.37 -1.19 5.75
N CYS A 65 10.97 -0.61 4.61
CA CYS A 65 11.82 0.30 3.84
C CYS A 65 12.27 1.52 4.65
N ILE A 66 11.36 2.13 5.42
CA ILE A 66 11.69 3.28 6.28
C ILE A 66 12.64 2.88 7.41
N HIS A 67 12.46 1.72 8.05
CA HIS A 67 13.35 1.23 9.10
C HIS A 67 14.75 0.88 8.58
N LEU A 68 14.91 0.64 7.27
CA LEU A 68 16.22 0.46 6.66
C LEU A 68 17.00 1.78 6.53
N LEU A 69 16.34 2.94 6.62
CA LEU A 69 17.00 4.25 6.50
C LEU A 69 17.72 4.64 7.79
N THR A 70 18.90 5.25 7.65
CA THR A 70 19.62 5.84 8.78
C THR A 70 18.92 7.11 9.27
N GLU A 71 19.10 7.45 10.55
CA GLU A 71 18.50 8.66 11.17
C GLU A 71 18.87 9.94 10.40
N ARG A 72 20.11 10.03 9.90
CA ARG A 72 20.59 11.15 9.08
C ARG A 72 19.73 11.36 7.83
N ILE A 73 19.35 10.28 7.15
CA ILE A 73 18.55 10.34 5.93
C ILE A 73 17.09 10.62 6.26
N GLN A 74 16.57 10.05 7.35
CA GLN A 74 15.19 10.29 7.78
C GLN A 74 14.97 11.76 8.18
N ASN A 75 15.99 12.42 8.72
CA ASN A 75 15.96 13.84 9.08
C ASN A 75 16.12 14.79 7.89
N ASP A 76 16.34 14.28 6.68
CA ASP A 76 16.28 15.12 5.47
C ASP A 76 14.85 15.62 5.23
N ASP A 77 14.70 16.92 4.97
CA ASP A 77 13.39 17.57 4.83
C ASP A 77 12.51 16.90 3.75
N ASN A 78 13.09 16.49 2.63
CA ASN A 78 12.34 15.90 1.53
C ASN A 78 11.95 14.45 1.86
N VAL A 79 12.86 13.70 2.48
CA VAL A 79 12.58 12.33 2.93
C VAL A 79 11.47 12.34 4.00
N SER A 80 11.56 13.21 5.00
CA SER A 80 10.56 13.35 6.05
C SER A 80 9.18 13.69 5.49
N ARG A 81 9.09 14.58 4.48
CA ARG A 81 7.83 14.90 3.80
C ARG A 81 7.22 13.68 3.11
N ILE A 82 8.03 12.85 2.44
CA ILE A 82 7.56 11.65 1.76
C ILE A 82 7.09 10.59 2.78
N ILE A 83 7.82 10.43 3.89
CA ILE A 83 7.40 9.55 4.99
C ILE A 83 6.05 10.02 5.57
N GLN A 84 5.84 11.33 5.70
CA GLN A 84 4.56 11.87 6.15
C GLN A 84 3.42 11.58 5.17
N LEU A 85 3.67 11.71 3.86
CA LEU A 85 2.70 11.32 2.82
C LEU A 85 2.34 9.84 2.91
N ALA A 86 3.32 8.97 3.10
CA ALA A 86 3.11 7.54 3.33
C ALA A 86 2.18 7.29 4.53
N ASN A 87 2.44 7.96 5.65
CA ASN A 87 1.62 7.84 6.85
C ASN A 87 0.15 8.26 6.62
N TYR A 88 -0.10 9.31 5.83
CA TYR A 88 -1.47 9.71 5.49
C TYR A 88 -2.21 8.65 4.67
N LEU A 89 -1.52 7.98 3.74
CA LEU A 89 -2.12 6.89 2.96
C LEU A 89 -2.42 5.67 3.84
N GLU A 90 -1.50 5.29 4.73
CA GLU A 90 -1.73 4.18 5.66
C GLU A 90 -2.85 4.44 6.65
N THR A 91 -2.97 5.68 7.15
CA THR A 91 -4.02 6.09 8.09
C THR A 91 -5.32 6.52 7.40
N THR A 92 -5.41 6.33 6.08
CA THR A 92 -6.58 6.65 5.24
C THR A 92 -7.02 8.12 5.28
N ARG A 93 -6.11 9.02 5.65
CA ARG A 93 -6.30 10.47 5.70
C ARG A 93 -6.04 11.10 4.33
N PHE A 94 -6.87 10.76 3.35
CA PHE A 94 -6.65 11.16 1.96
C PHE A 94 -6.68 12.68 1.74
N SER A 95 -7.57 13.41 2.42
CA SER A 95 -7.65 14.87 2.29
C SER A 95 -6.34 15.55 2.72
N ASP A 96 -5.75 15.09 3.83
CA ASP A 96 -4.46 15.61 4.31
C ASP A 96 -3.31 15.24 3.36
N PHE A 97 -3.34 14.03 2.80
CA PHE A 97 -2.40 13.58 1.78
C PHE A 97 -2.40 14.54 0.58
N TRP A 98 -3.57 14.87 0.01
CA TRP A 98 -3.67 15.74 -1.16
C TRP A 98 -3.24 17.18 -0.87
N ALA A 99 -3.52 17.68 0.34
CA ALA A 99 -3.04 18.99 0.78
C ALA A 99 -1.52 19.02 0.91
N HIS A 100 -0.91 18.03 1.55
CA HIS A 100 0.56 17.93 1.67
C HIS A 100 1.23 17.66 0.32
N ALA A 101 0.66 16.81 -0.54
CA ALA A 101 1.19 16.50 -1.86
C ALA A 101 1.30 17.76 -2.73
N SER A 102 0.35 18.68 -2.60
CA SER A 102 0.36 19.96 -3.32
C SER A 102 1.56 20.83 -2.95
N SER A 103 2.04 20.77 -1.70
CA SER A 103 3.22 21.52 -1.24
C SER A 103 4.56 20.97 -1.75
N CYS A 104 4.62 19.68 -2.08
CA CYS A 104 5.83 18.98 -2.51
C CYS A 104 5.71 18.39 -3.93
N ASN A 105 4.84 18.97 -4.77
CA ASN A 105 4.52 18.45 -6.09
C ASN A 105 5.77 18.22 -6.98
N HIS A 106 6.78 19.08 -6.87
CA HIS A 106 8.04 18.96 -7.60
C HIS A 106 8.76 17.62 -7.36
N LEU A 107 8.70 17.08 -6.13
CA LEU A 107 9.27 15.77 -5.79
C LEU A 107 8.41 14.65 -6.39
N LEU A 108 7.08 14.77 -6.28
CA LEU A 108 6.14 13.74 -6.72
C LEU A 108 6.12 13.57 -8.24
N THR A 109 6.26 14.67 -8.98
CA THR A 109 6.33 14.65 -10.45
C THR A 109 7.62 14.04 -10.98
N SER A 110 8.64 13.85 -10.14
CA SER A 110 9.88 13.19 -10.55
C SER A 110 9.70 11.70 -10.89
N VAL A 111 8.63 11.08 -10.38
CA VAL A 111 8.26 9.68 -10.67
C VAL A 111 7.02 9.65 -11.56
N PRO A 112 7.15 9.21 -12.83
CA PRO A 112 6.03 9.12 -13.75
C PRO A 112 4.91 8.22 -13.22
N GLY A 113 3.66 8.67 -13.31
CA GLY A 113 2.49 7.87 -12.92
C GLY A 113 2.21 7.78 -11.41
N PHE A 114 2.97 8.49 -10.57
CA PHE A 114 2.80 8.46 -9.10
C PHE A 114 1.35 8.71 -8.66
N PHE A 115 0.73 9.81 -9.10
CA PHE A 115 -0.64 10.15 -8.71
C PHE A 115 -1.69 9.15 -9.21
N ALA A 116 -1.45 8.51 -10.37
CA ALA A 116 -2.35 7.49 -10.89
C ALA A 116 -2.27 6.23 -10.02
N ALA A 117 -1.06 5.78 -9.67
CA ALA A 117 -0.85 4.65 -8.77
C ALA A 117 -1.45 4.89 -7.38
N VAL A 118 -1.25 6.08 -6.80
CA VAL A 118 -1.85 6.44 -5.51
C VAL A 118 -3.39 6.35 -5.56
N ARG A 119 -4.02 6.89 -6.61
CA ARG A 119 -5.48 6.81 -6.77
C ARG A 119 -5.95 5.35 -6.92
N GLU A 120 -5.21 4.52 -7.64
CA GLU A 120 -5.50 3.08 -7.74
C GLU A 120 -5.44 2.41 -6.35
N ASN A 121 -4.43 2.75 -5.55
CA ASN A 121 -4.25 2.21 -4.20
C ASN A 121 -5.40 2.62 -3.28
N ILE A 122 -5.86 3.88 -3.38
CA ILE A 122 -7.05 4.37 -2.68
C ILE A 122 -8.28 3.58 -3.12
N LEU A 123 -8.47 3.36 -4.43
CA LEU A 123 -9.60 2.58 -4.96
C LEU A 123 -9.60 1.13 -4.46
N ILE A 124 -8.44 0.47 -4.44
CA ILE A 124 -8.29 -0.88 -3.89
C ILE A 124 -8.74 -0.89 -2.42
N LEU A 125 -8.26 0.06 -1.61
CA LEU A 125 -8.61 0.14 -0.20
C LEU A 125 -10.12 0.40 0.01
N LEU A 126 -10.69 1.30 -0.78
CA LEU A 126 -12.14 1.56 -0.75
C LEU A 126 -12.94 0.34 -1.18
N GLY A 127 -12.47 -0.42 -2.18
CA GLY A 127 -13.09 -1.66 -2.63
C GLY A 127 -13.08 -2.77 -1.57
N ILE A 128 -12.13 -2.75 -0.64
CA ILE A 128 -12.05 -3.69 0.48
C ILE A 128 -12.97 -3.25 1.64
N THR A 129 -13.14 -1.94 1.84
CA THR A 129 -13.80 -1.37 3.03
C THR A 129 -15.26 -0.96 2.81
N PHE A 130 -15.65 -0.63 1.58
CA PHE A 130 -16.99 -0.16 1.24
C PHE A 130 -17.67 -1.07 0.21
N GLN A 131 -18.98 -1.27 0.38
CA GLN A 131 -19.84 -1.80 -0.68
C GLN A 131 -20.50 -0.68 -1.49
N ARG A 132 -20.78 0.44 -0.83
CA ARG A 132 -21.43 1.63 -1.40
C ARG A 132 -20.80 2.88 -0.81
N ILE A 133 -20.55 3.89 -1.64
CA ILE A 133 -19.95 5.17 -1.24
C ILE A 133 -20.69 6.32 -1.93
N GLN A 134 -20.87 7.45 -1.23
CA GLN A 134 -21.40 8.67 -1.86
C GLN A 134 -20.42 9.20 -2.90
N LYS A 135 -20.93 9.65 -4.06
CA LYS A 135 -20.11 10.18 -5.15
C LYS A 135 -19.23 11.34 -4.68
N ASP A 136 -19.78 12.24 -3.86
CA ASP A 136 -19.03 13.40 -3.33
C ASP A 136 -17.89 12.98 -2.40
N VAL A 137 -18.11 11.96 -1.56
CA VAL A 137 -17.07 11.40 -0.68
C VAL A 137 -15.98 10.72 -1.51
N LEU A 138 -16.35 9.97 -2.55
CA LEU A 138 -15.40 9.36 -3.47
C LEU A 138 -14.58 10.41 -4.23
N ALA A 139 -15.22 11.50 -4.68
CA ALA A 139 -14.55 12.63 -5.32
C ALA A 139 -13.49 13.24 -4.39
N ASN A 140 -13.85 13.45 -3.11
CA ASN A 140 -12.95 13.99 -2.09
C ASN A 140 -11.76 13.07 -1.81
N TYR A 141 -11.98 11.75 -1.74
CA TYR A 141 -10.90 10.79 -1.49
C TYR A 141 -9.93 10.68 -2.66
N LEU A 142 -10.39 10.76 -3.90
CA LEU A 142 -9.53 10.69 -5.08
C LEU A 142 -8.96 12.04 -5.52
N ASN A 143 -9.46 13.14 -4.94
CA ASN A 143 -9.18 14.52 -5.34
C ASN A 143 -9.37 14.69 -6.86
N LEU A 144 -10.58 14.35 -7.33
CA LEU A 144 -10.98 14.43 -8.72
C LEU A 144 -12.27 15.23 -8.87
N ASP A 145 -12.33 16.04 -9.92
CA ASP A 145 -13.53 16.76 -10.33
C ASP A 145 -14.57 15.82 -10.95
N GLY A 146 -15.83 16.26 -10.94
CA GLY A 146 -16.99 15.49 -11.44
C GLY A 146 -16.78 14.78 -12.78
N PRO A 147 -16.30 15.47 -13.85
CA PRO A 147 -16.11 14.85 -15.17
C PRO A 147 -15.04 13.75 -15.18
N LEU A 148 -13.94 13.95 -14.46
CA LEU A 148 -12.85 12.97 -14.38
C LEU A 148 -13.27 11.76 -13.53
N LEU A 149 -14.03 12.01 -12.46
CA LEU A 149 -14.61 10.95 -11.65
C LEU A 149 -15.59 10.10 -12.46
N ASP A 150 -16.44 10.72 -13.28
CA ASP A 150 -17.40 10.01 -14.12
C ASP A 150 -16.71 9.13 -15.18
N ALA A 151 -15.61 9.63 -15.76
CA ALA A 151 -14.77 8.84 -16.66
C ALA A 151 -14.16 7.62 -15.94
N LEU A 152 -13.62 7.79 -14.74
CA LEU A 152 -13.03 6.72 -13.93
C LEU A 152 -14.07 5.69 -13.50
N VAL A 153 -15.25 6.12 -13.04
CA VAL A 153 -16.36 5.24 -12.66
C VAL A 153 -16.79 4.37 -13.85
N LYS A 154 -16.84 4.95 -15.05
CA LYS A 154 -17.14 4.23 -16.29
C LYS A 154 -16.02 3.25 -16.67
N GLU A 155 -14.77 3.65 -16.57
CA GLU A 155 -13.60 2.80 -16.84
C GLU A 155 -13.56 1.57 -15.93
N LYS A 156 -13.78 1.77 -14.63
CA LYS A 156 -13.81 0.70 -13.62
C LYS A 156 -15.09 -0.13 -13.63
N GLY A 157 -16.11 0.28 -14.39
CA GLY A 157 -17.39 -0.41 -14.48
C GLY A 157 -18.20 -0.39 -13.18
N PHE A 158 -18.03 0.63 -12.34
CA PHE A 158 -18.78 0.74 -11.09
C PHE A 158 -20.24 1.13 -11.37
N ALA A 159 -21.18 0.47 -10.69
CA ALA A 159 -22.59 0.80 -10.82
C ALA A 159 -22.92 2.07 -10.01
N SER A 160 -23.87 2.87 -10.49
CA SER A 160 -24.36 4.04 -9.74
C SER A 160 -25.86 3.92 -9.46
N VAL A 161 -26.27 4.34 -8.27
CA VAL A 161 -27.66 4.30 -7.79
C VAL A 161 -28.01 5.68 -7.26
N LEU A 162 -29.11 6.26 -7.77
CA LEU A 162 -29.67 7.50 -7.24
C LEU A 162 -30.49 7.19 -5.98
N VAL A 163 -30.21 7.92 -4.91
CA VAL A 163 -30.95 7.90 -3.65
C VAL A 163 -31.41 9.32 -3.30
N PRO A 164 -32.43 9.50 -2.44
CA PRO A 164 -32.89 10.83 -2.04
C PRO A 164 -31.78 11.72 -1.44
N SER A 165 -30.75 11.12 -0.87
CA SER A 165 -29.58 11.79 -0.27
C SER A 165 -28.41 12.03 -1.25
N GLY A 166 -28.58 11.77 -2.55
CA GLY A 166 -27.56 12.00 -3.59
C GLY A 166 -27.29 10.79 -4.47
N GLN A 167 -26.10 10.74 -5.09
CA GLN A 167 -25.68 9.63 -5.94
C GLN A 167 -24.72 8.69 -5.18
N LEU A 168 -25.04 7.40 -5.14
CA LEU A 168 -24.19 6.35 -4.58
C LEU A 168 -23.48 5.58 -5.69
N ILE A 169 -22.21 5.29 -5.48
CA ILE A 169 -21.40 4.38 -6.29
C ILE A 169 -21.33 3.04 -5.56
N VAL A 170 -21.63 1.96 -6.28
CA VAL A 170 -21.61 0.58 -5.78
C VAL A 170 -20.30 -0.07 -6.23
N LEU A 171 -19.47 -0.46 -5.27
CA LEU A 171 -18.20 -1.12 -5.52
C LEU A 171 -18.40 -2.63 -5.70
N PRO A 172 -17.56 -3.31 -6.49
CA PRO A 172 -17.64 -4.76 -6.70
C PRO A 172 -17.52 -5.51 -5.37
N LYS A 173 -18.42 -6.48 -5.15
CA LYS A 173 -18.38 -7.31 -3.95
C LYS A 173 -17.19 -8.27 -4.00
N ASN A 174 -16.46 -8.39 -2.90
CA ASN A 174 -15.34 -9.31 -2.69
C ASN A 174 -15.46 -9.98 -1.30
N GLU A 175 -14.53 -10.86 -0.95
CA GLU A 175 -14.56 -11.59 0.32
C GLU A 175 -14.38 -10.68 1.55
N ASN A 176 -13.72 -9.54 1.37
CA ASN A 176 -13.38 -8.62 2.46
C ASN A 176 -14.48 -7.58 2.71
N ASN A 177 -15.19 -7.16 1.66
CA ASN A 177 -16.24 -6.15 1.74
C ASN A 177 -17.63 -6.77 1.94
N GLN A 178 -17.74 -8.09 2.06
CA GLN A 178 -18.97 -8.81 2.38
C GLN A 178 -18.96 -9.35 3.80
N MET A 179 -20.11 -9.23 4.48
CA MET A 179 -20.30 -9.85 5.78
C MET A 179 -20.39 -11.36 5.60
N VAL A 180 -19.32 -12.08 5.97
CA VAL A 180 -19.32 -13.54 6.04
C VAL A 180 -19.59 -13.96 7.48
N VAL A 181 -20.77 -14.50 7.76
CA VAL A 181 -21.06 -15.10 9.07
C VAL A 181 -20.29 -16.43 9.15
N LYS A 182 -19.11 -16.41 9.75
CA LYS A 182 -18.37 -17.63 10.08
C LYS A 182 -19.09 -18.31 11.24
N ARG A 183 -19.94 -19.29 10.93
CA ARG A 183 -20.52 -20.18 11.95
C ARG A 183 -19.45 -21.19 12.35
N THR A 184 -18.73 -20.89 13.43
CA THR A 184 -17.83 -21.85 14.06
C THR A 184 -18.68 -22.80 14.90
N GLN A 185 -19.12 -23.91 14.32
CA GLN A 185 -19.49 -25.07 15.10
C GLN A 185 -18.24 -25.93 15.22
N GLU A 186 -17.73 -26.08 16.45
CA GLU A 186 -16.75 -27.12 16.73
C GLU A 186 -17.44 -28.48 16.65
N VAL A 187 -17.47 -29.05 15.45
CA VAL A 187 -17.90 -30.43 15.25
C VAL A 187 -16.75 -31.31 15.70
N ILE A 188 -16.74 -31.65 16.98
CA ILE A 188 -15.84 -32.66 17.52
C ILE A 188 -16.26 -34.00 16.91
N ARG A 189 -15.44 -34.57 16.02
CA ARG A 189 -15.72 -35.87 15.43
C ARG A 189 -15.28 -36.97 16.37
N MET A 190 -15.99 -38.09 16.37
CA MET A 190 -15.72 -39.20 17.30
C MET A 190 -14.29 -39.72 17.17
N GLU A 191 -13.69 -39.65 15.98
CA GLU A 191 -12.30 -40.06 15.72
C GLU A 191 -11.29 -39.21 16.50
N GLN A 192 -11.62 -37.94 16.78
CA GLN A 192 -10.79 -37.01 17.55
C GLN A 192 -10.87 -37.29 19.06
N VAL A 193 -11.98 -37.87 19.53
CA VAL A 193 -12.24 -38.15 20.96
C VAL A 193 -11.95 -39.62 21.32
N ALA A 194 -12.03 -40.53 20.36
CA ALA A 194 -11.88 -41.97 20.56
C ALA A 194 -10.54 -42.39 21.22
N PRO A 195 -9.39 -41.74 20.96
CA PRO A 195 -8.14 -42.06 21.66
C PRO A 195 -8.19 -41.71 23.15
N VAL A 196 -8.81 -40.57 23.50
CA VAL A 196 -8.99 -40.12 24.88
C VAL A 196 -9.94 -41.06 25.62
N LEU A 197 -11.07 -41.42 25.01
CA LEU A 197 -12.02 -42.37 25.60
C LEU A 197 -11.40 -43.77 25.80
N ARG A 198 -10.59 -44.25 24.86
CA ARG A 198 -9.87 -45.54 25.00
C ARG A 198 -8.93 -45.54 26.19
N SER A 199 -8.26 -44.43 26.48
CA SER A 199 -7.32 -44.35 27.61
C SER A 199 -8.01 -44.44 28.99
N VAL A 200 -9.29 -44.05 29.08
CA VAL A 200 -10.06 -44.09 30.34
C VAL A 200 -10.58 -45.50 30.63
N THR A 201 -10.89 -46.29 29.60
CA THR A 201 -11.47 -47.65 29.79
C THR A 201 -10.44 -48.70 30.21
N VAL A 202 -9.13 -48.44 30.05
CA VAL A 202 -8.06 -49.40 30.40
C VAL A 202 -7.69 -49.36 31.89
N GLY A 203 -8.22 -48.39 32.67
CA GLY A 203 -7.92 -48.22 34.09
C GLY A 203 -8.86 -48.90 35.09
N PHE A 204 -9.83 -49.70 34.64
CA PHE A 204 -10.74 -50.45 35.51
C PHE A 204 -10.61 -51.96 35.31
N TYR A 205 -9.47 -52.52 35.70
CA TYR A 205 -9.31 -53.93 36.07
C TYR A 205 -8.19 -54.04 37.11
#